data_AF-A0A8T4BVX7-F1
#
_entry.id   AF-A0A8T4BVX7-F1
#
_cell.length_a   1.000
_cell.length_b   1.000
_cell.length_c   1.000
_cell.angle_alpha   90.00
_cell.angle_beta   90.00
_cell.angle_gamma   90.00
#
_symmetry.space_group_name_H-M   'P 1'
#
loop_
_entity.id
_entity.type
_entity.pdbx_description
1 polymer ?
#
loop_
_entity_poly.entity_id
_entity_poly.type
_entity_poly.pdbx_seq_one_letter_code
_entity_poly.pdbx_strand_id
1 'polypeptide(L)'
;MGNQPIKKWRSGNVTGAIWLNERAVNGEKRGFKTATIRRSWKKEGDVWRDETINLRRQDLPKLITILNKIQEELFLTEEEDEENE
;
A
#
# COMPACT_ATOMS: atom_id res chain seq x y z
N MET A 1 18.42 -2.51 16.34
CA MET A 1 18.27 -1.46 15.31
C MET A 1 17.21 -1.94 14.34
N GLY A 2 16.09 -1.22 14.25
CA GLY A 2 14.95 -1.63 13.43
C GLY A 2 15.31 -1.66 11.95
N ASN A 3 14.79 -2.64 11.22
CA ASN A 3 14.95 -2.74 9.79
C ASN A 3 14.41 -1.45 9.15
N GLN A 4 15.23 -0.66 8.46
CA GLN A 4 14.78 0.58 7.83
C GLN A 4 14.32 0.29 6.39
N PRO A 5 13.32 1.03 5.88
CA PRO A 5 12.92 0.88 4.49
C PRO A 5 14.08 1.32 3.58
N ILE A 6 14.39 0.51 2.58
CA ILE A 6 15.41 0.81 1.55
C ILE A 6 14.99 2.03 0.74
N LYS A 7 13.68 2.15 0.47
CA LYS A 7 13.11 3.24 -0.29
C LYS A 7 11.68 3.51 0.17
N LYS A 8 11.28 4.78 0.14
CA LYS A 8 9.97 5.26 0.58
C LYS A 8 9.45 6.32 -0.38
N TRP A 9 8.14 6.31 -0.59
CA TRP A 9 7.40 7.31 -1.35
C TRP A 9 6.17 7.75 -0.55
N ARG A 10 5.68 8.95 -0.81
CA ARG A 10 4.51 9.51 -0.14
C ARG A 10 3.64 10.25 -1.15
N SER A 11 2.33 10.05 -1.04
CA SER A 11 1.30 10.85 -1.72
C SER A 11 0.23 11.17 -0.69
N GLY A 12 0.16 12.43 -0.26
CA GLY A 12 -0.73 12.87 0.82
C GLY A 12 -0.56 12.04 2.11
N ASN A 13 -1.64 11.39 2.52
CA ASN A 13 -1.70 10.56 3.72
C ASN A 13 -1.35 9.07 3.48
N VAL A 14 -1.04 8.70 2.23
CA VAL A 14 -0.61 7.36 1.84
C VAL A 14 0.91 7.32 1.63
N THR A 15 1.53 6.22 2.03
CA THR A 15 2.97 6.00 2.00
C THR A 15 3.29 4.61 1.48
N GLY A 16 4.14 4.51 0.45
CA GLY A 16 4.70 3.26 -0.03
C GLY A 16 6.13 3.07 0.46
N ALA A 17 6.55 1.85 0.81
CA ALA A 17 7.94 1.57 1.17
C ALA A 17 8.39 0.18 0.70
N ILE A 18 9.69 0.03 0.45
CA ILE A 18 10.35 -1.26 0.18
C ILE A 18 11.28 -1.59 1.34
N TRP A 19 11.26 -2.85 1.77
CA TRP A 19 12.05 -3.36 2.89
C TRP A 19 12.98 -4.47 2.41
N LEU A 20 14.18 -4.56 3.00
CA LEU A 20 15.07 -5.71 2.84
C LEU A 20 14.93 -6.60 4.06
N ASN A 21 14.34 -7.78 3.90
CA ASN A 21 14.20 -8.73 4.99
C ASN A 21 15.17 -9.88 4.79
N GLU A 22 15.53 -10.54 5.87
CA GLU A 22 16.31 -11.77 5.84
C GLU A 22 15.48 -12.90 6.45
N ARG A 23 15.56 -14.08 5.85
CA ARG A 23 15.01 -15.30 6.43
C ARG A 23 16.04 -16.40 6.34
N ALA A 24 16.23 -17.14 7.44
CA ALA A 24 17.00 -18.38 7.42
C ALA A 24 16.16 -19.49 6.78
N VAL A 25 16.67 -20.11 5.73
CA VAL A 25 16.09 -21.29 5.11
C VAL A 25 17.18 -22.35 5.05
N ASN A 26 16.99 -23.49 5.71
CA ASN A 26 17.97 -24.59 5.79
C ASN A 26 19.36 -24.17 6.29
N GLY A 27 19.40 -23.23 7.26
CA GLY A 27 20.65 -22.71 7.82
C GLY A 27 21.31 -21.60 7.01
N GLU A 28 20.89 -21.36 5.77
CA GLU A 28 21.38 -20.25 4.95
C GLU A 28 20.50 -19.01 5.11
N LYS A 29 21.14 -17.84 5.29
CA LYS A 29 20.44 -16.56 5.29
C LYS A 29 20.13 -16.14 3.86
N ARG A 30 18.85 -16.00 3.54
CA ARG A 30 18.40 -15.46 2.25
C ARG A 30 17.70 -14.14 2.44
N GLY A 31 18.24 -13.11 1.79
CA GLY A 31 17.61 -11.80 1.68
C GLY A 31 16.45 -11.80 0.69
N PHE A 32 15.34 -11.16 1.05
CA PHE A 32 14.20 -10.94 0.16
C PHE A 32 13.59 -9.55 0.38
N LYS A 33 12.98 -9.00 -0.68
CA LYS A 33 12.36 -7.68 -0.63
C LYS A 33 10.84 -7.81 -0.44
N THR A 34 10.28 -6.97 0.41
CA THR A 34 8.81 -6.78 0.53
C THR A 34 8.46 -5.33 0.29
N ALA A 35 7.18 -5.08 0.02
CA ALA A 35 6.63 -3.74 -0.08
C ALA A 35 5.55 -3.53 0.98
N THR A 36 5.32 -2.29 1.38
CA THR A 36 4.20 -1.92 2.25
C THR A 36 3.50 -0.68 1.71
N ILE A 37 2.18 -0.64 1.85
CA ILE A 37 1.39 0.57 1.69
C ILE A 37 0.77 0.91 3.05
N ARG A 38 1.00 2.13 3.53
CA ARG A 38 0.47 2.65 4.79
C ARG A 38 -0.43 3.85 4.50
N ARG A 39 -1.63 3.86 5.05
CA ARG A 39 -2.51 5.05 5.07
C ARG A 39 -2.59 5.56 6.50
N SER A 40 -2.50 6.86 6.67
CA SER A 40 -2.66 7.52 7.98
C SER A 40 -3.81 8.51 7.95
N TRP A 41 -4.49 8.68 9.07
CA TRP A 41 -5.57 9.66 9.21
C TRP A 41 -5.71 10.09 10.66
N LYS A 42 -6.36 11.24 10.86
CA LYS A 42 -6.66 11.76 12.19
C LYS A 42 -8.08 11.36 12.55
N LYS A 43 -8.26 10.70 13.68
CA LYS A 43 -9.58 10.46 14.30
C LYS A 43 -9.90 11.65 15.22
N GLU A 44 -11.16 11.79 15.62
CA GLU A 44 -11.60 12.77 16.61
C GLU A 44 -10.70 12.78 17.86
N GLY A 45 -10.44 13.97 18.40
CA GLY A 45 -9.64 14.15 19.61
C GLY A 45 -8.12 14.04 19.43
N ASP A 46 -7.57 14.52 18.32
CA ASP A 46 -6.11 14.53 18.03
C ASP A 46 -5.42 13.16 17.90
N VAL A 47 -6.18 12.08 17.89
CA VAL A 47 -5.64 10.72 17.80
C VAL A 47 -5.34 10.36 16.35
N TRP A 48 -4.06 10.22 16.00
CA TRP A 48 -3.63 9.67 14.72
C TRP A 48 -3.83 8.16 14.67
N ARG A 49 -4.35 7.67 13.56
CA ARG A 49 -4.49 6.26 13.21
C ARG A 49 -3.77 5.98 11.91
N ASP A 50 -3.34 4.74 11.77
CA ASP A 50 -2.83 4.25 10.50
C ASP A 50 -3.13 2.77 10.31
N GLU A 51 -3.17 2.37 9.05
CA GLU A 51 -3.28 1.00 8.61
C GLU A 51 -2.15 0.71 7.63
N THR A 52 -1.60 -0.50 7.69
CA THR A 52 -0.49 -0.91 6.82
C THR A 52 -0.79 -2.28 6.22
N ILE A 53 -0.67 -2.37 4.90
CA ILE A 53 -0.75 -3.63 4.16
C ILE A 53 0.66 -4.03 3.75
N ASN A 54 1.04 -5.27 4.04
CA ASN A 54 2.31 -5.87 3.63
C ASN A 54 2.10 -6.67 2.34
N LEU A 55 2.94 -6.43 1.35
CA LEU A 55 2.81 -6.97 0.00
C LEU A 55 4.06 -7.73 -0.42
N ARG A 56 3.85 -8.86 -1.12
CA ARG A 56 4.94 -9.56 -1.82
C ARG A 56 5.10 -8.95 -3.20
N ARG A 57 6.30 -9.07 -3.76
CA ARG A 57 6.61 -8.57 -5.11
C ARG A 57 5.63 -9.08 -6.18
N GLN A 58 5.20 -10.34 -6.07
CA GLN A 58 4.29 -10.99 -7.01
C GLN A 58 2.85 -10.46 -6.97
N ASP A 59 2.46 -9.78 -5.89
CA ASP A 59 1.10 -9.26 -5.73
C ASP A 59 0.96 -7.87 -6.37
N LEU A 60 2.07 -7.15 -6.56
CA LEU A 60 2.09 -5.81 -7.15
C LEU A 60 1.42 -5.72 -8.52
N PRO A 61 1.72 -6.55 -9.54
CA PRO A 61 1.06 -6.44 -10.83
C PRO A 61 -0.45 -6.70 -10.74
N LYS A 62 -0.88 -7.64 -9.89
CA LYS A 62 -2.30 -7.94 -9.68
C LYS A 62 -3.03 -6.76 -9.06
N LEU A 63 -2.41 -6.13 -8.05
CA LEU A 63 -2.96 -4.95 -7.40
C LEU A 63 -3.03 -3.76 -8.34
N ILE A 64 -2.02 -3.53 -9.17
CA ILE A 64 -2.05 -2.45 -10.16
C ILE A 64 -3.24 -2.63 -11.11
N THR A 65 -3.45 -3.84 -11.64
CA THR A 65 -4.59 -4.12 -12.52
C THR A 65 -5.94 -3.85 -11.84
N ILE A 66 -6.12 -4.34 -10.61
CA ILE A 66 -7.39 -4.15 -9.87
C ILE A 66 -7.58 -2.68 -9.49
N LEU A 67 -6.54 -2.00 -9.00
CA LEU A 67 -6.62 -0.59 -8.60
C LEU A 67 -6.96 0.32 -9.78
N ASN A 68 -6.39 0.06 -10.96
CA ASN A 68 -6.75 0.80 -12.16
C ASN A 68 -8.23 0.62 -12.54
N LYS A 69 -8.78 -0.59 -12.38
CA LYS A 69 -10.22 -0.85 -12.63
C LYS A 69 -11.13 -0.20 -11.61
N ILE A 70 -10.75 -0.23 -10.33
CA ILE A 70 -11.47 0.49 -9.27
C ILE A 70 -11.43 1.99 -9.53
N GLN A 71 -10.29 2.52 -9.98
CA GLN A 71 -10.16 3.93 -10.32
C GLN A 71 -11.03 4.29 -11.52
N GLU A 72 -11.05 3.47 -12.57
CA GLU A 72 -11.91 3.66 -13.74
C GLU A 72 -13.37 3.82 -13.32
N GLU A 73 -13.88 2.90 -12.50
CA GLU A 73 -15.26 2.93 -12.00
C GLU A 73 -15.53 4.17 -11.12
N LEU A 74 -14.70 4.42 -10.10
CA LEU A 74 -14.98 5.50 -9.15
C LEU A 74 -14.89 6.91 -9.76
N PHE A 75 -14.21 7.08 -10.89
CA PHE A 75 -13.99 8.40 -11.50
C PHE A 75 -14.68 8.59 -12.85
N LEU A 76 -15.24 7.54 -13.46
CA LEU A 76 -15.97 7.63 -14.73
C LEU A 76 -17.47 7.34 -14.58
N THR A 77 -17.90 6.62 -13.54
CA THR A 77 -19.32 6.28 -13.33
C THR A 77 -20.10 7.38 -12.57
N GLU A 78 -19.45 8.48 -12.15
CA GLU A 78 -20.13 9.63 -11.51
C GLU A 78 -21.05 10.42 -12.48
N GLU A 79 -21.02 10.14 -13.80
CA GLU A 79 -21.84 10.86 -14.78
C GLU A 79 -23.23 10.24 -15.03
N GLU A 80 -23.52 9.00 -14.62
CA GLU A 80 -24.81 8.34 -14.92
C GLU A 80 -25.87 8.43 -13.81
N ASP A 81 -25.48 8.71 -12.56
CA ASP A 81 -26.39 8.70 -11.40
C ASP A 81 -26.90 10.10 -10.97
N GLU A 82 -26.31 11.22 -11.44
CA GLU A 82 -26.75 12.58 -11.07
C GLU A 82 -27.89 13.16 -11.95
N GLU A 83 -28.27 12.51 -13.06
CA GLU A 83 -29.34 13.02 -13.95
C GLU A 83 -30.75 12.45 -13.66
N ASN A 84 -30.93 11.57 -12.66
CA ASN A 84 -32.22 10.89 -12.41
C ASN A 84 -32.83 11.02 -10.99
N GLU A 85 -32.38 11.97 -10.16
CA GLU A 85 -33.09 12.39 -8.92
C GLU A 85 -33.68 13.82 -9.04
#